data_AF-A0AAW1CFN0-F1
#
_entry.id   AF-A0AAW1CFN0-F1
#
_cell.length_a   1.000
_cell.length_b   1.000
_cell.length_c   1.000
_cell.angle_alpha   90.00
_cell.angle_beta   90.00
_cell.angle_gamma   90.00
#
_symmetry.space_group_name_H-M   'P 1'
#
loop_
_entity.id
_entity.type
_entity.pdbx_description
1 polymer ?
#
loop_
_entity_poly.entity_id
_entity_poly.type
_entity_poly.pdbx_seq_one_letter_code
_entity_poly.pdbx_strand_id
1 'polypeptide(L)'
;MADRWDQPKFRKRSIEDLKERYYAVCSALAKIKTGPGLTPEMKNYVFDAEHERKRKEQLARLYSRTKEQVEEEQMLQNELRKIEARKKERDKKTQDLQKLITAADCQTSAEIRRPGRAPKRRLAPTSRPRVDNLSGEISGIKFPDLRGTAIYLRSQRMKLPANLGQKKVKAIEQLLSELNIEPNPTPTEEICKHFNDLRNDLLLLHELRVAMSSCEFELQTLRHQYEASNPGKTLIIPPILCPPAEPSKPAPVESQNNVQNKEQNTASNHVNQVNNANATNSNKMEIIDVVGSSPQHS
;
A
#
# COMPACT_ATOMS: atom_id res chain seq x y z
N MET A 1 -5.47 41.31 -17.15
CA MET A 1 -4.16 42.01 -17.08
C MET A 1 -3.55 42.18 -18.46
N ALA A 2 -3.25 41.11 -19.20
CA ALA A 2 -2.65 41.24 -20.54
C ALA A 2 -3.58 41.87 -21.61
N ASP A 3 -4.89 41.55 -21.56
CA ASP A 3 -5.89 42.05 -22.51
C ASP A 3 -6.06 43.59 -22.50
N ARG A 4 -5.99 44.19 -21.30
CA ARG A 4 -6.10 45.65 -21.08
C ARG A 4 -4.75 46.35 -20.95
N TRP A 5 -3.67 45.73 -21.44
CA TRP A 5 -2.33 46.31 -21.37
C TRP A 5 -2.18 47.44 -22.39
N ASP A 6 -1.67 48.60 -21.96
CA ASP A 6 -1.45 49.77 -22.80
C ASP A 6 -0.23 49.57 -23.73
N GLN A 7 -0.47 48.84 -24.82
CA GLN A 7 0.53 48.50 -25.83
C GLN A 7 1.15 49.69 -26.59
N PRO A 8 0.44 50.80 -26.90
CA PRO A 8 1.10 51.94 -27.55
C PRO A 8 2.08 52.66 -26.61
N LYS A 9 1.83 52.65 -25.30
CA LYS A 9 2.70 53.31 -24.31
C LYS A 9 3.83 52.42 -23.81
N PHE A 10 3.63 51.11 -23.73
CA PHE A 10 4.59 50.18 -23.16
C PHE A 10 4.84 48.98 -24.06
N ARG A 11 6.05 48.40 -23.97
CA ARG A 11 6.39 47.16 -24.69
C ARG A 11 5.37 46.05 -24.41
N LYS A 12 5.10 45.21 -25.42
CA LYS A 12 4.29 44.00 -25.26
C LYS A 12 4.92 43.09 -24.21
N ARG A 13 4.08 42.51 -23.35
CA ARG A 13 4.46 41.60 -22.26
C ARG A 13 3.54 40.40 -22.29
N SER A 14 4.08 39.21 -22.01
CA SER A 14 3.25 38.04 -21.78
C SER A 14 2.49 38.18 -20.45
N ILE A 15 1.44 37.38 -20.22
CA ILE A 15 0.72 37.45 -18.94
C ILE A 15 1.58 36.91 -17.79
N GLU A 16 2.50 36.02 -18.11
CA GLU A 16 3.48 35.38 -17.27
C GLU A 16 4.52 36.43 -16.82
N ASP A 17 5.03 37.27 -17.73
CA ASP A 17 5.94 38.38 -17.39
C ASP A 17 5.26 39.41 -16.46
N LEU A 18 3.98 39.70 -16.70
CA LEU A 18 3.21 40.63 -15.87
C LEU A 18 2.99 40.07 -14.47
N LYS A 19 2.66 38.78 -14.35
CA LYS A 19 2.51 38.09 -13.07
C LYS A 19 3.83 38.00 -12.33
N GLU A 20 4.92 37.63 -12.99
CA GLU A 20 6.26 37.58 -12.41
C GLU A 20 6.63 38.92 -11.79
N ARG A 21 6.45 40.01 -12.55
CA ARG A 21 6.74 41.36 -12.03
C ARG A 21 5.85 41.73 -10.85
N TYR A 22 4.56 41.42 -10.92
CA TYR A 22 3.61 41.67 -9.84
C TYR A 22 4.03 40.97 -8.54
N TYR A 23 4.26 39.65 -8.60
CA TYR A 23 4.64 38.88 -7.41
C TYR A 23 6.04 39.22 -6.89
N ALA A 24 6.97 39.61 -7.77
CA ALA A 24 8.27 40.14 -7.36
C ALA A 24 8.13 41.44 -6.54
N VAL A 25 7.26 42.37 -6.98
CA VAL A 25 6.99 43.60 -6.24
C VAL A 25 6.26 43.31 -4.92
N CYS A 26 5.26 42.43 -4.92
CA CYS A 26 4.58 41.99 -3.69
C CYS A 26 5.57 41.40 -2.69
N SER A 27 6.49 40.55 -3.15
CA SER A 27 7.54 39.96 -2.31
C SER A 27 8.52 40.99 -1.77
N ALA A 28 8.92 41.97 -2.60
CA ALA A 28 9.78 43.07 -2.15
C ALA A 28 9.10 43.92 -1.06
N LEU A 29 7.82 44.24 -1.25
CA LEU A 29 7.03 44.99 -0.26
C LEU A 29 6.83 44.19 1.04
N ALA A 30 6.59 42.88 0.94
CA ALA A 30 6.48 42.00 2.10
C ALA A 30 7.77 42.02 2.94
N LYS A 31 8.95 41.90 2.30
CA LYS A 31 10.25 41.95 2.99
C LYS A 31 10.46 43.24 3.79
N ILE A 32 10.05 44.39 3.24
CA ILE A 32 10.16 45.68 3.94
C ILE A 32 9.19 45.75 5.13
N LYS A 33 7.98 45.21 4.96
CA LYS A 33 6.94 45.22 5.98
C LYS A 33 7.17 44.20 7.11
N THR A 34 7.96 43.15 6.90
CA THR A 34 8.28 42.12 7.90
C THR A 34 9.63 42.36 8.60
N GLY A 35 10.07 43.62 8.72
CA GLY A 35 11.27 44.00 9.47
C GLY A 35 11.16 43.77 10.99
N PRO A 36 12.26 43.97 11.77
CA PRO A 36 12.29 43.65 13.20
C PRO A 36 11.19 44.40 13.95
N GLY A 37 10.21 43.68 14.49
CA GLY A 37 9.10 44.21 15.28
C GLY A 37 7.73 44.30 14.59
N LEU A 38 7.58 43.90 13.32
CA LEU A 38 6.28 43.86 12.63
C LEU A 38 5.77 42.43 12.37
N THR A 39 4.44 42.26 12.37
CA THR A 39 3.77 40.96 12.24
C THR A 39 3.99 40.32 10.86
N PRO A 40 4.21 38.98 10.78
CA PRO A 40 4.49 38.28 9.53
C PRO A 40 3.19 37.89 8.80
N GLU A 41 2.50 38.85 8.19
CA GLU A 41 1.16 38.58 7.61
C GLU A 41 1.16 38.26 6.11
N MET A 42 2.27 38.41 5.38
CA MET A 42 2.25 38.18 3.92
C MET A 42 3.04 36.93 3.53
N LYS A 43 2.32 35.84 3.20
CA LYS A 43 2.92 34.65 2.59
C LYS A 43 3.67 35.06 1.32
N ASN A 44 4.98 34.84 1.29
CA ASN A 44 5.81 35.04 0.10
C ASN A 44 5.41 34.03 -0.97
N TYR A 45 4.51 34.43 -1.86
CA TYR A 45 4.15 33.63 -3.02
C TYR A 45 5.17 33.83 -4.14
N VAL A 46 5.87 32.76 -4.49
CA VAL A 46 6.83 32.74 -5.60
C VAL A 46 6.11 32.24 -6.84
N PHE A 47 5.97 33.11 -7.84
CA PHE A 47 5.42 32.75 -9.15
C PHE A 47 6.53 32.33 -10.09
N ASP A 48 6.54 31.06 -10.50
CA ASP A 48 7.49 30.53 -11.48
C ASP A 48 6.94 30.71 -12.91
N ALA A 49 7.40 31.77 -13.58
CA ALA A 49 6.98 32.10 -14.93
C ALA A 49 7.45 31.09 -15.98
N GLU A 50 8.62 30.48 -15.79
CA GLU A 50 9.15 29.45 -16.70
C GLU A 50 8.31 28.18 -16.62
N HIS A 51 7.93 27.77 -15.42
CA HIS A 51 7.04 26.63 -15.22
C HIS A 51 5.69 26.83 -15.91
N GLU A 52 5.04 27.99 -15.71
CA GLU A 52 3.75 28.27 -16.32
C GLU A 52 3.83 28.35 -17.85
N ARG A 53 4.93 28.88 -18.41
CA ARG A 53 5.14 28.91 -19.86
C ARG A 53 5.27 27.50 -20.43
N LYS A 54 6.10 26.65 -19.80
CA LYS A 54 6.27 25.24 -20.20
C LYS A 54 4.96 24.45 -20.09
N ARG A 55 4.21 24.64 -19.00
CA ARG A 55 2.89 24.03 -18.80
C ARG A 55 1.94 24.42 -19.93
N LYS A 56 1.88 25.70 -20.30
CA LYS A 56 1.01 26.20 -21.38
C LYS A 56 1.43 25.67 -22.76
N GLU A 57 2.73 25.57 -23.01
CA GLU A 57 3.27 24.98 -24.23
C GLU A 57 2.91 23.49 -24.36
N GLN A 58 3.05 22.72 -23.28
CA GLN A 58 2.64 21.31 -23.24
C GLN A 58 1.14 21.15 -23.50
N LEU A 59 0.32 22.00 -22.89
CA LEU A 59 -1.12 21.99 -23.11
C LEU A 59 -1.47 22.34 -24.55
N ALA A 60 -0.82 23.36 -25.13
CA ALA A 60 -1.01 23.74 -26.51
C ALA A 60 -0.62 22.60 -27.46
N ARG A 61 0.50 21.91 -27.19
CA ARG A 61 0.93 20.74 -27.96
C ARG A 61 -0.07 19.59 -27.88
N LEU A 62 -0.67 19.35 -26.72
CA LEU A 62 -1.72 18.34 -26.56
C LEU A 62 -2.99 18.72 -27.30
N TYR A 63 -3.36 20.00 -27.25
CA TYR A 63 -4.56 20.53 -27.92
C TYR A 63 -4.42 20.54 -29.45
N SER A 64 -3.23 20.84 -29.96
CA SER A 64 -2.91 20.81 -31.39
C SER A 64 -2.66 19.40 -31.93
N ARG A 65 -2.79 18.37 -31.10
CA ARG A 65 -2.52 16.99 -31.50
C ARG A 65 -3.57 16.53 -32.51
N THR A 66 -3.11 16.07 -33.67
CA THR A 66 -4.01 15.55 -34.71
C THR A 66 -4.39 14.11 -34.44
N LYS A 67 -5.54 13.67 -35.00
CA LYS A 67 -5.99 12.27 -34.90
C LYS A 67 -4.96 11.30 -35.51
N GLU A 68 -4.35 11.68 -36.64
CA GLU A 68 -3.29 10.91 -37.30
C GLU A 68 -2.07 10.70 -36.38
N GLN A 69 -1.63 11.73 -35.67
CA GLN A 69 -0.54 11.61 -34.68
C GLN A 69 -0.89 10.70 -33.50
N VAL A 70 -2.18 10.60 -33.15
CA VAL A 70 -2.64 9.64 -32.12
C VAL A 70 -2.55 8.21 -32.64
N GLU A 71 -3.06 7.98 -33.85
CA GLU A 71 -3.07 6.65 -34.49
C GLU A 71 -1.65 6.15 -34.77
N GLU A 72 -0.77 7.02 -35.26
CA GLU A 72 0.65 6.72 -35.49
C GLU A 72 1.37 6.37 -34.17
N GLU A 73 1.22 7.18 -33.12
CA GLU A 73 1.82 6.87 -31.81
C GLU A 73 1.31 5.53 -31.28
N GLN A 74 0.01 5.25 -31.43
CA GLN A 74 -0.57 3.99 -30.98
C GLN A 74 -0.04 2.79 -31.77
N MET A 75 0.18 2.94 -33.08
CA MET A 75 0.82 1.95 -33.93
C MET A 75 2.25 1.67 -33.46
N LEU A 76 3.06 2.73 -33.30
CA LEU A 76 4.44 2.62 -32.84
C LEU A 76 4.54 1.96 -31.46
N GLN A 77 3.66 2.30 -30.51
CA GLN A 77 3.60 1.64 -29.21
C GLN A 77 3.27 0.14 -29.30
N ASN A 78 2.41 -0.25 -30.25
CA ASN A 78 2.07 -1.65 -30.48
C ASN A 78 3.23 -2.41 -31.12
N GLU A 79 3.96 -1.79 -32.05
CA GLU A 79 5.17 -2.34 -32.64
C GLU A 79 6.28 -2.51 -31.62
N LEU A 80 6.50 -1.50 -30.78
CA LEU A 80 7.48 -1.55 -29.70
C LEU A 80 7.20 -2.74 -28.76
N ARG A 81 5.93 -2.93 -28.34
CA ARG A 81 5.52 -4.08 -27.53
C ARG A 81 5.80 -5.41 -28.23
N LYS A 82 5.55 -5.51 -29.54
CA LYS A 82 5.87 -6.72 -30.32
C LYS A 82 7.38 -7.00 -30.34
N ILE A 83 8.21 -5.96 -30.50
CA ILE A 83 9.67 -6.08 -30.50
C ILE A 83 10.18 -6.52 -29.12
N GLU A 84 9.68 -5.90 -28.05
CA GLU A 84 10.04 -6.26 -26.67
C GLU A 84 9.66 -7.70 -26.32
N ALA A 85 8.48 -8.16 -26.73
CA ALA A 85 8.04 -9.54 -26.54
C ALA A 85 8.96 -10.53 -27.25
N ARG A 86 9.28 -10.27 -28.52
CA ARG A 86 10.23 -11.09 -29.31
C ARG A 86 11.63 -11.09 -28.71
N LYS A 87 12.10 -9.93 -28.20
CA LYS A 87 13.39 -9.82 -27.51
C LYS A 87 13.40 -10.70 -26.25
N LYS A 88 12.37 -10.58 -25.40
CA LYS A 88 12.24 -11.39 -24.18
C LYS A 88 12.18 -12.89 -24.47
N GLU A 89 11.51 -13.30 -25.55
CA GLU A 89 11.47 -14.69 -25.97
C GLU A 89 12.87 -15.20 -26.39
N ARG A 90 13.62 -14.41 -27.17
CA ARG A 90 15.00 -14.74 -27.55
C ARG A 90 15.93 -14.80 -26.32
N ASP A 91 15.79 -13.86 -25.40
CA ASP A 91 16.59 -13.84 -24.17
C ASP A 91 16.28 -15.06 -23.29
N LYS A 92 15.02 -15.50 -23.23
CA LYS A 92 14.65 -16.73 -22.52
C LYS A 92 15.24 -17.98 -23.20
N LYS A 93 15.17 -18.08 -24.54
CA LYS A 93 15.74 -19.20 -25.29
C LYS A 93 17.26 -19.29 -25.13
N THR A 94 17.95 -18.15 -25.18
CA THR A 94 19.42 -18.10 -24.97
C THR A 94 19.81 -18.47 -23.55
N GLN A 95 19.08 -17.99 -22.53
CA GLN A 95 19.29 -18.42 -21.14
C GLN A 95 19.05 -19.92 -20.94
N ASP A 96 18.02 -20.48 -21.56
CA ASP A 96 17.72 -21.90 -21.47
C ASP A 96 18.82 -22.75 -22.12
N LEU A 97 19.23 -22.40 -23.34
CA LEU A 97 20.37 -23.02 -24.03
C LEU A 97 21.66 -22.96 -23.19
N GLN A 98 21.96 -21.80 -22.59
CA GLN A 98 23.13 -21.64 -21.74
C GLN A 98 23.07 -22.53 -20.48
N LYS A 99 21.88 -22.73 -19.89
CA LYS A 99 21.67 -23.66 -18.79
C LYS A 99 21.90 -25.12 -19.21
N LEU A 100 21.41 -25.52 -20.39
CA LEU A 100 21.67 -26.86 -20.92
C LEU A 100 23.17 -27.10 -21.16
N ILE A 101 23.88 -26.14 -21.75
CA ILE A 101 25.33 -26.23 -21.96
C ILE A 101 26.05 -26.37 -20.62
N THR A 102 25.73 -25.52 -19.64
CA THR A 102 26.33 -25.58 -18.30
C THR A 102 26.07 -26.91 -17.60
N ALA A 103 24.86 -27.46 -17.74
CA ALA A 103 24.51 -28.77 -17.19
C ALA A 103 25.30 -29.91 -17.86
N ALA A 104 25.45 -29.86 -19.19
CA ALA A 104 26.24 -30.82 -19.94
C ALA A 104 27.74 -30.77 -19.57
N ASP A 105 28.32 -29.58 -19.42
CA ASP A 105 29.73 -29.39 -19.01
C ASP A 105 29.99 -29.89 -17.57
N CYS A 106 29.02 -29.75 -16.68
CA CYS A 106 29.10 -30.34 -15.33
C CYS A 106 29.07 -31.88 -15.38
N GLN A 107 28.26 -32.46 -16.27
CA GLN A 107 28.13 -33.91 -16.39
C GLN A 107 29.36 -34.56 -17.04
N THR A 108 29.94 -33.93 -18.07
CA THR A 108 31.20 -34.38 -18.68
C THR A 108 32.39 -34.25 -17.73
N SER A 109 32.40 -33.22 -16.87
CA SER A 109 33.42 -33.04 -15.82
C SER A 109 33.32 -34.06 -14.68
N ALA A 110 32.11 -34.56 -14.38
CA ALA A 110 31.88 -35.61 -13.39
C ALA A 110 32.34 -37.00 -13.87
N GLU A 111 32.19 -37.30 -15.16
CA GLU A 111 32.60 -38.59 -15.75
C GLU A 111 34.13 -38.78 -15.78
N ILE A 112 34.92 -37.69 -15.78
CA ILE A 112 36.40 -37.75 -15.75
C ILE A 112 36.93 -38.10 -14.34
N ARG A 113 36.10 -38.03 -13.28
CA ARG A 113 36.50 -38.43 -11.92
C ARG A 113 36.03 -39.86 -11.61
N ARG A 114 36.95 -40.81 -11.85
CA ARG A 114 36.88 -42.25 -11.54
C ARG A 114 36.14 -42.59 -10.22
N PRO A 115 35.38 -43.69 -10.16
CA PRO A 115 34.62 -44.08 -8.97
C PRO A 115 35.56 -44.77 -7.97
N GLY A 116 35.66 -44.23 -6.76
CA GLY A 116 36.56 -44.79 -5.76
C GLY A 116 36.49 -44.14 -4.39
N ARG A 117 35.29 -43.99 -3.80
CA ARG A 117 35.19 -43.88 -2.33
C ARG A 117 33.78 -44.17 -1.82
N ALA A 118 33.68 -45.23 -1.02
CA ALA A 118 32.47 -45.61 -0.31
C ALA A 118 32.09 -44.56 0.78
N PRO A 119 30.79 -44.35 1.06
CA PRO A 119 30.34 -43.35 2.02
C PRO A 119 30.44 -43.90 3.45
N LYS A 120 31.30 -43.29 4.27
CA LYS A 120 31.23 -43.48 5.73
C LYS A 120 30.00 -42.74 6.26
N ARG A 121 29.05 -43.47 6.85
CA ARG A 121 27.96 -42.90 7.65
C ARG A 121 28.56 -42.04 8.76
N ARG A 122 28.39 -40.72 8.66
CA ARG A 122 28.62 -39.80 9.76
C ARG A 122 27.30 -39.62 10.50
N LEU A 123 27.32 -39.89 11.79
CA LEU A 123 26.26 -39.58 12.73
C LEU A 123 25.97 -38.07 12.67
N ALA A 124 24.68 -37.73 12.67
CA ALA A 124 24.20 -36.36 12.65
C ALA A 124 24.70 -35.58 13.89
N PRO A 125 25.30 -34.39 13.73
CA PRO A 125 25.51 -33.51 14.85
C PRO A 125 24.18 -32.84 15.21
N THR A 126 23.79 -32.99 16.46
CA THR A 126 22.75 -32.18 17.11
C THR A 126 23.02 -30.69 16.85
N SER A 127 22.15 -30.05 16.09
CA SER A 127 22.18 -28.61 15.88
C SER A 127 21.67 -27.93 17.14
N ARG A 128 22.55 -27.20 17.83
CA ARG A 128 22.12 -26.15 18.76
C ARG A 128 21.31 -25.11 17.96
N PRO A 129 20.18 -24.58 18.47
CA PRO A 129 19.49 -23.50 17.81
C PRO A 129 20.38 -22.26 17.85
N ARG A 130 20.84 -21.86 16.67
CA ARG A 130 21.62 -20.64 16.45
C ARG A 130 20.64 -19.48 16.45
N VAL A 131 20.72 -18.61 17.44
CA VAL A 131 19.86 -17.42 17.61
C VAL A 131 20.13 -16.30 16.58
N ASP A 132 20.81 -16.58 15.46
CA ASP A 132 21.23 -15.56 14.49
C ASP A 132 20.15 -15.22 13.43
N ASN A 133 18.94 -15.76 13.55
CA ASN A 133 17.91 -15.60 12.51
C ASN A 133 17.05 -14.33 12.62
N LEU A 134 17.26 -13.45 13.61
CA LEU A 134 16.53 -12.18 13.70
C LEU A 134 17.16 -11.04 12.87
N SER A 135 18.36 -11.23 12.32
CA SER A 135 19.02 -10.25 11.44
C SER A 135 18.74 -10.45 9.94
N GLY A 136 17.90 -11.42 9.57
CA GLY A 136 17.57 -11.69 8.17
C GLY A 136 16.47 -10.77 7.65
N GLU A 137 16.85 -9.65 7.05
CA GLU A 137 15.99 -8.74 6.27
C GLU A 137 14.62 -8.42 6.89
N ILE A 138 14.55 -7.31 7.63
CA ILE A 138 13.27 -6.65 7.93
C ILE A 138 12.51 -6.49 6.60
N SER A 139 11.32 -7.10 6.49
CA SER A 139 10.54 -7.07 5.25
C SER A 139 9.96 -5.68 5.02
N GLY A 140 10.76 -4.78 4.46
CA GLY A 140 10.28 -3.48 4.01
C GLY A 140 9.37 -3.61 2.79
N ILE A 141 8.21 -2.95 2.83
CA ILE A 141 7.29 -2.84 1.69
C ILE A 141 7.99 -2.01 0.61
N LYS A 142 8.39 -2.67 -0.50
CA LYS A 142 8.99 -1.99 -1.66
C LYS A 142 7.91 -1.44 -2.57
N PHE A 143 7.55 -0.17 -2.38
CA PHE A 143 6.61 0.51 -3.26
C PHE A 143 7.21 0.70 -4.67
N PRO A 144 6.48 0.39 -5.75
CA PRO A 144 6.95 0.58 -7.12
C PRO A 144 7.26 2.05 -7.39
N ASP A 145 8.42 2.32 -7.99
CA ASP A 145 8.76 3.67 -8.42
C ASP A 145 7.99 3.98 -9.72
N LEU A 146 6.97 4.84 -9.62
CA LEU A 146 6.08 5.19 -10.75
C LEU A 146 6.73 6.13 -11.79
N ARG A 147 8.06 6.26 -11.79
CA ARG A 147 8.82 7.15 -12.68
C ARG A 147 8.73 6.84 -14.18
N GLY A 148 8.16 5.69 -14.57
CA GLY A 148 8.00 5.29 -15.97
C GLY A 148 6.84 5.96 -16.71
N THR A 149 5.88 6.56 -15.99
CA THR A 149 4.69 7.18 -16.58
C THR A 149 4.69 8.68 -16.29
N ALA A 150 4.71 9.51 -17.33
CA ALA A 150 4.87 10.97 -17.21
C ALA A 150 3.76 11.66 -16.38
N ILE A 151 2.61 10.99 -16.20
CA ILE A 151 1.49 11.47 -15.39
C ILE A 151 0.99 10.29 -14.57
N TYR A 152 0.93 10.45 -13.25
CA TYR A 152 0.37 9.44 -12.34
C TYR A 152 -0.50 10.12 -11.26
N LEU A 153 -1.55 9.42 -10.83
CA LEU A 153 -2.39 9.86 -9.72
C LEU A 153 -1.64 9.64 -8.41
N ARG A 154 -1.68 10.63 -7.51
CA ARG A 154 -1.00 10.56 -6.20
C ARG A 154 -1.50 9.39 -5.36
N SER A 155 -2.79 9.07 -5.43
CA SER A 155 -3.42 7.90 -4.81
C SER A 155 -2.78 6.58 -5.21
N GLN A 156 -2.16 6.49 -6.39
CA GLN A 156 -1.52 5.28 -6.85
C GLN A 156 -0.25 4.94 -6.06
N ARG A 157 0.37 5.92 -5.40
CA ARG A 157 1.51 5.72 -4.49
C ARG A 157 1.12 5.03 -3.18
N MET A 158 -0.17 5.04 -2.83
CA MET A 158 -0.68 4.44 -1.60
C MET A 158 -1.15 3.00 -1.80
N LYS A 159 -1.09 2.48 -3.04
CA LYS A 159 -1.44 1.09 -3.31
C LYS A 159 -0.31 0.18 -2.84
N LEU A 160 -0.62 -0.74 -1.95
CA LEU A 160 0.31 -1.79 -1.54
C LEU A 160 0.65 -2.67 -2.76
N PRO A 161 1.93 -3.02 -2.95
CA PRO A 161 2.35 -3.78 -4.11
C PRO A 161 1.91 -5.25 -4.01
N ALA A 162 1.62 -5.87 -5.16
CA ALA A 162 1.05 -7.22 -5.22
C ALA A 162 1.97 -8.34 -4.71
N ASN A 163 3.28 -8.06 -4.57
CA ASN A 163 4.24 -8.96 -3.94
C ASN A 163 4.06 -9.03 -2.41
N LEU A 164 3.37 -8.07 -1.79
CA LEU A 164 3.03 -8.10 -0.38
C LEU A 164 1.84 -9.06 -0.19
N GLY A 165 2.13 -10.29 0.22
CA GLY A 165 1.11 -11.35 0.31
C GLY A 165 -0.11 -10.97 1.15
N GLN A 166 -1.28 -11.53 0.80
CA GLN A 166 -2.58 -11.16 1.39
C GLN A 166 -2.64 -11.21 2.93
N LYS A 167 -1.91 -12.14 3.57
CA LYS A 167 -1.85 -12.23 5.03
C LYS A 167 -1.24 -10.97 5.66
N LYS A 168 -0.15 -10.47 5.09
CA LYS A 168 0.54 -9.24 5.54
C LYS A 168 -0.34 -8.02 5.33
N VAL A 169 -1.02 -7.94 4.18
CA VAL A 169 -1.97 -6.85 3.88
C VAL A 169 -3.10 -6.80 4.93
N LYS A 170 -3.74 -7.94 5.22
CA LYS A 170 -4.80 -8.00 6.24
C LYS A 170 -4.30 -7.67 7.64
N ALA A 171 -3.08 -8.08 7.99
CA ALA A 171 -2.49 -7.73 9.28
C ALA A 171 -2.32 -6.22 9.44
N ILE A 172 -1.87 -5.52 8.38
CA ILE A 172 -1.77 -4.07 8.36
C ILE A 172 -3.16 -3.42 8.51
N GLU A 173 -4.17 -3.90 7.78
CA GLU A 173 -5.55 -3.38 7.87
C GLU A 173 -6.15 -3.57 9.27
N GLN A 174 -5.88 -4.71 9.91
CA GLN A 174 -6.32 -5.00 11.27
C GLN A 174 -5.66 -4.05 12.28
N LEU A 175 -4.35 -3.82 12.17
CA LEU A 175 -3.62 -2.90 13.05
C LEU A 175 -4.06 -1.44 12.84
N LEU A 176 -4.34 -1.04 11.60
CA LEU A 176 -4.90 0.28 11.32
C LEU A 176 -6.28 0.45 11.98
N SER A 177 -7.11 -0.60 11.94
CA SER A 177 -8.42 -0.61 12.61
C SER A 177 -8.29 -0.56 14.13
N GLU A 178 -7.32 -1.27 14.71
CA GLU A 178 -7.01 -1.25 16.16
C GLU A 178 -6.59 0.16 16.63
N LEU A 179 -5.83 0.87 15.80
CA LEU A 179 -5.39 2.25 16.07
C LEU A 179 -6.44 3.32 15.71
N ASN A 180 -7.63 2.92 15.24
CA ASN A 180 -8.69 3.82 14.76
C ASN A 180 -8.22 4.77 13.64
N ILE A 181 -7.34 4.31 12.75
CA ILE A 181 -6.84 5.09 11.61
C ILE A 181 -7.65 4.73 10.37
N GLU A 182 -8.15 5.76 9.67
CA GLU A 182 -8.87 5.57 8.41
C GLU A 182 -7.96 4.85 7.36
N PRO A 183 -8.42 3.75 6.74
CA PRO A 183 -7.60 2.98 5.80
C PRO A 183 -7.37 3.67 4.46
N ASN A 184 -8.22 4.65 4.11
CA ASN A 184 -8.22 5.37 2.83
C ASN A 184 -8.14 6.90 3.04
N PRO A 185 -7.06 7.41 3.64
CA PRO A 185 -6.92 8.83 3.90
C PRO A 185 -6.77 9.62 2.58
N THR A 186 -7.05 10.92 2.63
CA THR A 186 -6.98 11.79 1.45
C THR A 186 -5.57 11.77 0.82
N PRO A 187 -5.42 11.49 -0.49
CA PRO A 187 -4.10 11.32 -1.11
C PRO A 187 -3.36 12.65 -1.36
N THR A 188 -2.83 13.27 -0.31
CA THR A 188 -1.90 14.42 -0.37
C THR A 188 -0.44 13.94 -0.33
N GLU A 189 0.56 14.82 -0.53
CA GLU A 189 1.98 14.38 -0.57
C GLU A 189 2.43 13.78 0.74
N GLU A 190 2.16 14.54 1.79
CA GLU A 190 2.61 14.28 3.13
C GLU A 190 1.88 13.05 3.65
N ILE A 191 0.57 12.93 3.38
CA ILE A 191 -0.21 11.77 3.76
C ILE A 191 0.29 10.51 3.04
N CYS A 192 0.55 10.57 1.72
CA CYS A 192 1.09 9.41 1.00
C CYS A 192 2.42 8.92 1.60
N LYS A 193 3.30 9.85 1.98
CA LYS A 193 4.60 9.52 2.59
C LYS A 193 4.40 8.92 3.98
N HIS A 194 3.81 9.67 4.90
CA HIS A 194 3.65 9.27 6.30
C HIS A 194 2.82 7.99 6.46
N PHE A 195 1.81 7.79 5.62
CA PHE A 195 0.98 6.59 5.70
C PHE A 195 1.69 5.34 5.19
N ASN A 196 2.53 5.46 4.17
CA ASN A 196 3.35 4.34 3.72
C ASN A 196 4.46 4.00 4.71
N ASP A 197 5.06 5.02 5.35
CA ASP A 197 6.02 4.83 6.44
C ASP A 197 5.35 4.11 7.63
N LEU A 198 4.18 4.58 8.06
CA LEU A 198 3.37 3.92 9.08
C LEU A 198 3.07 2.45 8.73
N ARG A 199 2.65 2.17 7.50
CA ARG A 199 2.35 0.79 7.07
C ARG A 199 3.57 -0.12 7.09
N ASN A 200 4.76 0.41 6.82
CA ASN A 200 6.02 -0.32 7.01
C ASN A 200 6.26 -0.65 8.49
N ASP A 201 6.10 0.35 9.37
CA ASP A 201 6.28 0.16 10.81
C ASP A 201 5.27 -0.84 11.39
N LEU A 202 4.01 -0.78 10.94
CA LEU A 202 2.97 -1.73 11.32
C LEU A 202 3.29 -3.16 10.85
N LEU A 203 3.86 -3.30 9.65
CA LEU A 203 4.27 -4.61 9.16
C LEU A 203 5.41 -5.19 10.00
N LEU A 204 6.42 -4.37 10.33
CA LEU A 204 7.49 -4.76 11.23
C LEU A 204 6.95 -5.16 12.61
N LEU A 205 6.04 -4.38 13.18
CA LEU A 205 5.38 -4.70 14.45
C LEU A 205 4.67 -6.06 14.38
N HIS A 206 3.96 -6.35 13.29
CA HIS A 206 3.32 -7.64 13.10
C HIS A 206 4.34 -8.80 13.06
N GLU A 207 5.45 -8.64 12.34
CA GLU A 207 6.52 -9.65 12.27
C GLU A 207 7.17 -9.89 13.64
N LEU A 208 7.40 -8.82 14.41
CA LEU A 208 7.91 -8.91 15.78
C LEU A 208 6.91 -9.60 16.72
N ARG A 209 5.61 -9.30 16.62
CA ARG A 209 4.56 -10.00 17.39
C ARG A 209 4.56 -11.51 17.10
N VAL A 210 4.70 -11.90 15.83
CA VAL A 210 4.78 -13.32 15.43
C VAL A 210 6.06 -13.98 15.96
N ALA A 211 7.21 -13.31 15.82
CA ALA A 211 8.48 -13.83 16.33
C ALA A 211 8.46 -14.02 17.85
N MET A 212 7.93 -13.04 18.59
CA MET A 212 7.76 -13.10 20.04
C MET A 212 6.88 -14.29 20.45
N SER A 213 5.71 -14.45 19.80
CA SER A 213 4.82 -15.58 20.07
C SER A 213 5.48 -16.95 19.80
N SER A 214 6.35 -17.05 18.78
CA SER A 214 7.14 -18.25 18.53
C SER A 214 8.13 -18.53 19.68
N CYS A 215 8.84 -17.50 20.15
CA CYS A 215 9.77 -17.64 21.27
C CYS A 215 9.04 -18.03 22.58
N GLU A 216 7.86 -17.47 22.84
CA GLU A 216 7.02 -17.84 23.99
C GLU A 216 6.60 -19.31 23.93
N PHE A 217 6.16 -19.78 22.76
CA PHE A 217 5.78 -21.17 22.55
C PHE A 217 6.97 -22.13 22.76
N GLU A 218 8.16 -21.78 22.26
CA GLU A 218 9.38 -22.56 22.48
C GLU A 218 9.76 -22.62 23.96
N LEU A 219 9.71 -21.49 24.68
CA LEU A 219 9.97 -21.44 26.13
C LEU A 219 9.00 -22.34 26.91
N GLN A 220 7.70 -22.27 26.59
CA GLN A 220 6.68 -23.08 27.25
C GLN A 220 6.86 -24.58 26.94
N THR A 221 7.26 -24.91 25.72
CA THR A 221 7.60 -26.28 25.32
C THR A 221 8.80 -26.80 26.10
N LEU A 222 9.84 -25.98 26.24
CA LEU A 222 11.07 -26.34 26.96
C LEU A 222 10.82 -26.54 28.46
N ARG A 223 9.95 -25.72 29.05
CA ARG A 223 9.49 -25.89 30.43
C ARG A 223 8.81 -27.24 30.63
N HIS A 224 7.87 -27.61 29.76
CA HIS A 224 7.19 -28.92 29.84
C HIS A 224 8.17 -30.09 29.71
N GLN A 225 9.14 -30.00 28.79
CA GLN A 225 10.17 -31.04 28.61
C GLN A 225 11.06 -31.19 29.85
N TYR A 226 11.40 -30.07 30.50
CA TYR A 226 12.18 -30.08 31.73
C TYR A 226 11.40 -30.72 32.88
N GLU A 227 10.13 -30.34 33.09
CA GLU A 227 9.27 -30.92 34.13
C GLU A 227 9.06 -32.43 33.94
N ALA A 228 8.95 -32.90 32.69
CA ALA A 228 8.87 -34.32 32.37
C ALA A 228 10.16 -35.09 32.69
N SER A 229 11.33 -34.45 32.53
CA SER A 229 12.65 -35.04 32.80
C SER A 229 13.04 -34.97 34.29
N ASN A 230 12.45 -34.04 35.04
CA ASN A 230 12.76 -33.77 36.44
C ASN A 230 11.47 -33.58 37.27
N PRO A 231 10.78 -34.67 37.65
CA PRO A 231 9.53 -34.59 38.40
C PRO A 231 9.69 -33.77 39.69
N GLY A 232 8.82 -32.77 39.89
CA GLY A 232 8.84 -31.89 41.06
C GLY A 232 9.76 -30.66 40.95
N LYS A 233 10.46 -30.45 39.83
CA LYS A 233 11.21 -29.22 39.56
C LYS A 233 10.65 -28.52 38.31
N THR A 234 10.37 -27.21 38.41
CA THR A 234 9.93 -26.39 37.27
C THR A 234 11.06 -25.49 36.80
N LEU A 235 11.12 -25.22 35.50
CA LEU A 235 12.08 -24.29 34.92
C LEU A 235 11.55 -22.87 35.16
N ILE A 236 12.21 -22.13 36.06
CA ILE A 236 11.81 -20.74 36.38
C ILE A 236 12.23 -19.86 35.21
N ILE A 237 11.26 -19.44 34.40
CA ILE A 237 11.47 -18.44 33.36
C ILE A 237 11.49 -17.07 34.04
N PRO A 238 12.57 -16.29 33.92
CA PRO A 238 12.64 -14.93 34.47
C PRO A 238 11.44 -14.08 34.02
N PRO A 239 10.77 -13.33 34.93
CA PRO A 239 9.58 -12.53 34.59
C PRO A 239 9.79 -11.52 33.47
N ILE A 240 11.04 -11.08 33.26
CA ILE A 240 11.42 -10.15 32.19
C ILE A 240 11.29 -10.74 30.78
N LEU A 241 11.22 -12.07 30.66
CA LEU A 241 11.03 -12.79 29.40
C LEU A 241 9.57 -13.17 29.15
N CYS A 242 8.67 -12.89 30.11
CA CYS A 242 7.24 -12.99 29.91
C CYS A 242 6.68 -11.61 29.56
N PRO A 243 5.74 -11.51 28.60
CA PRO A 243 5.11 -10.23 28.29
C PRO A 243 4.37 -9.70 29.54
N PRO A 244 4.32 -8.37 29.75
CA PRO A 244 3.45 -7.79 30.76
C PRO A 244 2.00 -8.21 30.45
N ALA A 245 1.30 -8.76 31.43
CA ALA A 245 -0.07 -9.21 31.28
C ALA A 245 -0.92 -8.09 30.64
N GLU A 246 -1.44 -8.32 29.44
CA GLU A 246 -2.45 -7.41 28.89
C GLU A 246 -3.65 -7.35 29.85
N PRO A 247 -4.24 -6.16 30.07
CA PRO A 247 -5.41 -6.04 30.92
C PRO A 247 -6.54 -6.89 30.33
N SER A 248 -6.97 -7.86 31.14
CA SER A 248 -8.05 -8.81 30.85
C SER A 248 -9.26 -8.16 30.19
N LYS A 249 -9.66 -8.69 29.03
CA LYS A 249 -11.06 -8.56 28.57
C LYS A 249 -11.96 -9.26 29.60
N PRO A 250 -13.06 -8.63 30.06
CA PRO A 250 -13.93 -9.23 31.07
C PRO A 250 -14.66 -10.45 30.48
N ALA A 251 -14.58 -11.57 31.18
CA ALA A 251 -15.35 -12.78 30.90
C ALA A 251 -16.85 -12.57 31.20
N PRO A 252 -17.75 -13.37 30.60
CA PRO A 252 -19.19 -13.23 30.77
C PRO A 252 -19.63 -13.74 32.14
N VAL A 253 -20.45 -12.94 32.81
CA VAL A 253 -21.06 -13.29 34.11
C VAL A 253 -22.27 -14.21 33.85
N GLU A 254 -22.13 -15.49 34.18
CA GLU A 254 -23.28 -16.38 34.40
C GLU A 254 -23.88 -16.06 35.77
N SER A 255 -25.08 -15.49 35.78
CA SER A 255 -25.87 -15.26 36.98
C SER A 255 -26.76 -16.47 37.25
N GLN A 256 -26.51 -17.19 38.34
CA GLN A 256 -27.52 -18.01 39.00
C GLN A 256 -28.26 -17.19 40.07
N ASN A 257 -29.53 -17.57 40.27
CA ASN A 257 -30.49 -17.16 41.30
C ASN A 257 -31.50 -16.09 40.89
N ASN A 258 -32.73 -16.52 40.56
CA ASN A 258 -33.83 -16.19 41.46
C ASN A 258 -34.94 -17.26 41.47
N VAL A 259 -35.38 -17.56 42.69
CA VAL A 259 -36.40 -18.52 43.10
C VAL A 259 -37.79 -17.88 42.96
N GLN A 260 -38.80 -18.75 42.80
CA GLN A 260 -40.24 -18.53 42.89
C GLN A 260 -40.72 -17.17 43.41
N ASN A 261 -41.57 -16.52 42.62
CA ASN A 261 -42.85 -16.06 43.12
C ASN A 261 -43.95 -16.22 42.06
N LYS A 262 -45.03 -16.84 42.50
CA LYS A 262 -46.21 -17.22 41.76
C LYS A 262 -47.31 -16.21 42.08
N GLU A 263 -48.27 -16.14 41.16
CA GLU A 263 -49.65 -15.70 41.35
C GLU A 263 -50.04 -14.21 41.13
N GLN A 264 -50.97 -14.09 40.16
CA GLN A 264 -52.11 -13.18 40.08
C GLN A 264 -51.86 -11.74 39.56
N ASN A 265 -52.20 -11.50 38.28
CA ASN A 265 -53.47 -10.82 38.00
C ASN A 265 -53.86 -10.86 36.52
N THR A 266 -55.15 -11.10 36.34
CA THR A 266 -55.94 -11.14 35.11
C THR A 266 -56.42 -9.75 34.68
N ALA A 267 -56.75 -9.64 33.39
CA ALA A 267 -57.75 -8.77 32.76
C ALA A 267 -57.38 -7.32 32.35
N SER A 268 -57.42 -7.15 31.02
CA SER A 268 -58.20 -6.17 30.24
C SER A 268 -57.97 -4.65 30.32
N ASN A 269 -57.99 -4.09 29.10
CA ASN A 269 -58.36 -2.74 28.63
C ASN A 269 -57.17 -1.89 28.17
N HIS A 270 -56.86 -1.81 26.88
CA HIS A 270 -57.60 -1.21 25.75
C HIS A 270 -57.48 0.32 25.71
N VAL A 271 -57.10 0.81 24.52
CA VAL A 271 -57.30 2.16 23.94
C VAL A 271 -56.10 3.14 24.01
N ASN A 272 -55.30 3.17 22.93
CA ASN A 272 -55.20 4.26 21.94
C ASN A 272 -53.96 4.05 21.06
N GLN A 273 -54.10 3.56 19.83
CA GLN A 273 -54.47 4.31 18.61
C GLN A 273 -53.35 5.25 18.13
N VAL A 274 -52.56 4.78 17.16
CA VAL A 274 -52.09 5.62 16.05
C VAL A 274 -52.17 4.79 14.77
N ASN A 275 -53.18 5.10 13.97
CA ASN A 275 -53.25 4.78 12.55
C ASN A 275 -52.27 5.70 11.81
N ASN A 276 -51.46 5.17 10.89
CA ASN A 276 -51.71 5.47 9.48
C ASN A 276 -51.03 4.44 8.57
N ALA A 277 -51.79 4.00 7.58
CA ALA A 277 -51.51 2.88 6.71
C ALA A 277 -50.94 3.31 5.36
N ASN A 278 -50.47 2.29 4.63
CA ASN A 278 -50.36 2.16 3.18
C ASN A 278 -49.18 2.85 2.48
N ALA A 279 -48.27 2.04 1.92
CA ALA A 279 -48.51 1.44 0.60
C ALA A 279 -47.43 0.39 0.24
N THR A 280 -47.92 -0.80 -0.08
CA THR A 280 -47.28 -1.87 -0.86
C THR A 280 -46.88 -1.36 -2.25
N ASN A 281 -45.76 -1.81 -2.84
CA ASN A 281 -45.77 -2.92 -3.80
C ASN A 281 -44.38 -3.32 -4.35
N SER A 282 -44.32 -4.59 -4.72
CA SER A 282 -43.25 -5.38 -5.31
C SER A 282 -42.93 -5.03 -6.77
N ASN A 283 -41.66 -5.19 -7.21
CA ASN A 283 -41.19 -5.89 -8.43
C ASN A 283 -39.77 -5.44 -8.82
N LYS A 284 -38.78 -6.34 -8.82
CA LYS A 284 -38.29 -7.26 -9.88
C LYS A 284 -37.12 -6.69 -10.68
N MET A 285 -36.04 -7.46 -10.67
CA MET A 285 -34.87 -7.34 -11.53
C MET A 285 -35.27 -7.52 -13.00
N GLU A 286 -34.70 -6.70 -13.88
CA GLU A 286 -34.67 -6.97 -15.31
C GLU A 286 -33.23 -6.82 -15.83
N ILE A 287 -32.80 -7.86 -16.53
CA ILE A 287 -31.52 -8.05 -17.21
C ILE A 287 -31.64 -7.38 -18.58
N ILE A 288 -30.69 -6.51 -18.95
CA ILE A 288 -30.68 -5.85 -20.25
C ILE A 288 -29.61 -6.53 -21.12
N ASP A 289 -30.06 -7.31 -22.11
CA ASP A 289 -29.26 -7.76 -23.25
C ASP A 289 -29.24 -6.67 -24.34
N VAL A 290 -28.04 -6.30 -24.81
CA VAL A 290 -27.85 -5.36 -25.92
C VAL A 290 -27.52 -6.16 -27.18
N VAL A 291 -28.51 -6.27 -28.09
CA VAL A 291 -28.33 -6.76 -29.46
C VAL A 291 -27.91 -5.60 -30.37
N GLY A 292 -26.86 -5.83 -31.16
CA GLY A 292 -26.31 -4.88 -32.12
C GLY A 292 -27.14 -4.74 -33.40
N SER A 293 -27.18 -3.52 -33.94
CA SER A 293 -27.68 -3.21 -35.28
C SER A 293 -26.58 -2.57 -36.11
N SER A 294 -26.19 -3.25 -37.20
CA SER A 294 -25.43 -2.70 -38.31
C SER A 294 -26.31 -1.78 -39.18
N PRO A 295 -25.77 -0.76 -39.85
CA PRO A 295 -26.42 -0.12 -40.99
C PRO A 295 -25.81 -0.59 -42.31
N GLN A 296 -26.67 -0.94 -43.26
CA GLN A 296 -26.34 -1.14 -44.67
C GLN A 296 -26.41 0.17 -45.46
N HIS A 297 -25.67 0.18 -46.58
CA HIS A 297 -25.50 1.19 -47.61
C HIS A 297 -26.77 1.84 -48.16
N SER A 298 -26.63 3.11 -48.55
CA SER A 298 -26.97 3.63 -49.88
C SER A 298 -26.00 4.74 -50.25
#